data_AF-A0A3P1SRB4-F1
#
_entry.id   AF-A0A3P1SRB4-F1
#
_cell.length_a   1.000
_cell.length_b   1.000
_cell.length_c   1.000
_cell.angle_alpha   90.00
_cell.angle_beta   90.00
_cell.angle_gamma   90.00
#
_symmetry.space_group_name_H-M   'P 1'
#
loop_
_entity.id
_entity.type
_entity.pdbx_description
1 polymer ?
#
loop_
_entity_poly.entity_id
_entity_poly.type
_entity_poly.pdbx_seq_one_letter_code
_entity_poly.pdbx_strand_id
1 'polypeptide(L)'
;MNTKPVHQNPNNRMSGSLVFFFAILIMPFLLIAGCSKEQPEEQQALHIDALNQSSIVQLIVTDYQQLSNQMLERYQSYKRINDIDGFILYRNSQWTPAYMEKKEQYQRLLHQQKAYIYRHQLDGLFDRFMNLQKLALHLKHSLQDSDPELERQAMKRFDEDKQAVALYL
;
A
#
# COMPACT_ATOMS: atom_id res chain seq x y z
N MET A 1 47.69 -48.40 49.90
CA MET A 1 46.86 -49.25 50.78
C MET A 1 45.95 -48.33 51.59
N ASN A 2 44.63 -48.53 51.47
CA ASN A 2 43.53 -48.30 52.45
C ASN A 2 43.58 -47.08 53.40
N THR A 3 42.52 -46.31 53.68
CA THR A 3 41.06 -46.55 53.69
C THR A 3 40.32 -45.22 53.99
N LYS A 4 39.08 -45.04 53.49
CA LYS A 4 38.07 -44.08 54.00
C LYS A 4 37.62 -44.46 55.45
N PRO A 5 37.00 -43.55 56.24
CA PRO A 5 35.52 -43.34 56.24
C PRO A 5 35.14 -41.83 56.41
N VAL A 6 34.18 -41.25 55.69
CA VAL A 6 32.71 -41.20 55.89
C VAL A 6 32.24 -41.10 57.34
N HIS A 7 31.72 -39.93 57.72
CA HIS A 7 30.55 -39.83 58.59
C HIS A 7 29.60 -38.75 58.06
N GLN A 8 28.37 -39.18 57.77
CA GLN A 8 27.21 -38.38 57.38
C GLN A 8 26.38 -38.00 58.62
N ASN A 9 25.50 -37.02 58.36
CA ASN A 9 24.10 -36.91 58.84
C ASN A 9 23.83 -36.13 60.14
N PRO A 10 22.57 -35.71 60.43
CA PRO A 10 21.42 -35.27 59.59
C PRO A 10 20.82 -33.94 60.13
N ASN A 11 19.63 -33.59 59.62
CA ASN A 11 18.57 -32.76 60.22
C ASN A 11 18.61 -31.28 59.77
N ASN A 12 17.58 -30.70 59.15
CA ASN A 12 16.16 -31.03 59.14
C ASN A 12 15.52 -30.43 57.86
N ARG A 13 14.78 -31.24 57.09
CA ARG A 13 13.30 -31.31 57.06
C ARG A 13 12.70 -30.14 56.26
N MET A 14 12.21 -30.44 55.04
CA MET A 14 10.79 -30.74 54.75
C MET A 14 9.97 -29.44 54.65
N SER A 15 8.95 -29.29 53.82
CA SER A 15 8.32 -30.07 52.75
C SER A 15 7.05 -29.25 52.41
N GLY A 16 6.43 -29.51 51.25
CA GLY A 16 5.07 -29.03 50.94
C GLY A 16 5.09 -27.86 49.96
N SER A 17 4.99 -28.04 48.64
CA SER A 17 3.98 -28.75 47.85
C SER A 17 2.62 -28.05 47.84
N LEU A 18 2.28 -27.56 46.63
CA LEU A 18 0.96 -27.56 45.98
C LEU A 18 -0.22 -26.84 46.66
N VAL A 19 -0.88 -25.93 45.92
CA VAL A 19 -2.31 -26.03 45.52
C VAL A 19 -2.73 -24.75 44.77
N PHE A 20 -3.22 -24.97 43.54
CA PHE A 20 -3.98 -24.06 42.67
C PHE A 20 -5.23 -23.48 43.37
N PHE A 21 -5.58 -22.20 43.16
CA PHE A 21 -6.99 -21.79 43.08
C PHE A 21 -7.20 -20.54 42.19
N PHE A 22 -8.17 -20.69 41.29
CA PHE A 22 -8.76 -19.75 40.36
C PHE A 22 -9.17 -18.40 40.98
N ALA A 23 -8.93 -17.31 40.25
CA ALA A 23 -9.77 -16.11 40.31
C ALA A 23 -9.84 -15.45 38.93
N ILE A 24 -10.64 -16.06 38.05
CA ILE A 24 -11.19 -15.41 36.85
C ILE A 24 -12.16 -14.33 37.36
N LEU A 25 -11.71 -13.08 37.38
CA LEU A 25 -12.58 -11.93 37.61
C LEU A 25 -13.12 -11.45 36.26
N ILE A 26 -14.33 -11.89 35.96
CA ILE A 26 -15.16 -11.44 34.85
C ILE A 26 -15.59 -10.00 35.14
N MET A 27 -15.11 -9.04 34.34
CA MET A 27 -15.65 -7.68 34.35
C MET A 27 -15.98 -7.25 32.91
N PRO A 28 -17.23 -7.39 32.43
CA PRO A 28 -17.65 -6.78 31.19
C PRO A 28 -18.52 -5.57 31.55
N PHE A 29 -17.90 -4.41 31.69
CA PHE A 29 -18.62 -3.14 31.71
C PHE A 29 -17.79 -2.09 30.96
N LEU A 30 -17.82 -2.17 29.63
CA LEU A 30 -17.58 -1.02 28.79
C LEU A 30 -18.65 -1.00 27.70
N LEU A 31 -19.76 -0.34 28.08
CA LEU A 31 -20.45 0.69 27.32
C LEU A 31 -20.50 0.47 25.80
N ILE A 32 -21.68 0.06 25.37
CA ILE A 32 -22.20 0.22 24.01
C ILE A 32 -22.13 1.72 23.67
N ALA A 33 -21.01 2.17 23.09
CA ALA A 33 -20.99 3.38 22.31
C ALA A 33 -21.72 3.05 21.00
N GLY A 34 -22.93 3.57 20.86
CA GLY A 34 -23.69 3.49 19.62
C GLY A 34 -22.81 3.99 18.48
N CYS A 35 -22.44 3.09 17.57
CA CYS A 35 -21.97 3.49 16.25
C CYS A 35 -23.12 4.25 15.60
N SER A 36 -23.05 5.58 15.68
CA SER A 36 -23.75 6.44 14.75
C SER A 36 -23.39 5.90 13.37
N LYS A 37 -24.38 5.36 12.66
CA LYS A 37 -24.23 5.05 11.25
C LYS A 37 -24.07 6.40 10.58
N GLU A 38 -22.83 6.88 10.47
CA GLU A 38 -22.49 7.81 9.41
C GLU A 38 -22.87 7.09 8.13
N GLN A 39 -24.02 7.50 7.58
CA GLN A 39 -24.44 7.12 6.26
C GLN A 39 -23.28 7.56 5.34
N PRO A 40 -22.59 6.62 4.67
CA PRO A 40 -21.55 7.00 3.74
C PRO A 40 -22.18 7.97 2.75
N GLU A 41 -21.62 9.17 2.62
CA GLU A 41 -21.96 10.03 1.50
C GLU A 41 -21.81 9.18 0.24
N GLU A 42 -22.93 8.96 -0.46
CA GLU A 42 -22.95 8.27 -1.74
C GLU A 42 -22.12 9.13 -2.70
N GLN A 43 -20.82 8.84 -2.78
CA GLN A 43 -19.95 9.42 -3.80
C GLN A 43 -20.59 9.07 -5.14
N GLN A 44 -21.17 10.06 -5.82
CA GLN A 44 -21.78 9.88 -7.13
C GLN A 44 -20.79 9.11 -8.02
N ALA A 45 -21.22 7.93 -8.46
CA ALA A 45 -20.39 7.07 -9.28
C ALA A 45 -20.05 7.80 -10.58
N LEU A 46 -18.76 7.94 -10.88
CA LEU A 46 -18.28 8.51 -12.14
C LEU A 46 -18.89 7.71 -13.31
N HIS A 47 -19.56 8.41 -14.23
CA HIS A 47 -20.24 7.80 -15.38
C HIS A 47 -19.69 8.34 -16.70
N ILE A 48 -19.40 7.49 -17.70
CA ILE A 48 -18.84 7.91 -18.99
C ILE A 48 -19.82 7.66 -20.14
N ASP A 49 -20.09 8.72 -20.91
CA ASP A 49 -20.94 8.70 -22.08
C ASP A 49 -20.39 9.63 -23.17
N ALA A 50 -21.08 9.71 -24.31
CA ALA A 50 -20.62 10.50 -25.45
C ALA A 50 -20.52 12.01 -25.17
N LEU A 51 -21.25 12.52 -24.17
CA LEU A 51 -21.27 13.95 -23.83
C LEU A 51 -20.11 14.33 -22.93
N ASN A 52 -19.65 13.41 -22.08
CA ASN A 52 -18.62 13.69 -21.07
C ASN A 52 -17.30 12.91 -21.27
N GLN A 53 -17.21 12.06 -22.30
CA GLN A 53 -16.03 11.22 -22.58
C GLN A 53 -14.73 12.02 -22.58
N SER A 54 -14.68 13.15 -23.30
CA SER A 54 -13.48 13.98 -23.40
C SER A 54 -13.03 14.51 -22.03
N SER A 55 -13.96 15.01 -21.22
CA SER A 55 -13.68 15.52 -19.88
C SER A 55 -13.17 14.42 -18.94
N ILE A 56 -13.75 13.22 -19.01
CA ILE A 56 -13.31 12.08 -18.18
C ILE A 56 -11.94 11.57 -18.63
N VAL A 57 -11.71 11.47 -19.94
CA VAL A 57 -10.40 11.10 -20.48
C VAL A 57 -9.35 12.12 -20.04
N GLN A 58 -9.64 13.42 -20.16
CA GLN A 58 -8.75 14.48 -19.72
C GLN A 58 -8.45 14.41 -18.21
N LEU A 59 -9.45 14.09 -17.39
CA LEU A 59 -9.28 13.89 -15.96
C LEU A 59 -8.31 12.74 -15.66
N ILE A 60 -8.48 11.58 -16.29
CA ILE A 60 -7.61 10.41 -16.08
C ILE A 60 -6.18 10.69 -16.57
N VAL A 61 -6.03 11.35 -17.73
CA VAL A 61 -4.72 11.78 -18.26
C VAL A 61 -4.02 12.74 -17.28
N THR A 62 -4.75 13.72 -16.75
CA THR A 62 -4.22 14.70 -15.80
C THR A 62 -3.77 14.02 -14.50
N ASP A 63 -4.62 13.14 -13.93
CA ASP A 63 -4.27 12.41 -12.71
C ASP A 63 -3.06 11.49 -12.92
N TYR A 64 -2.96 10.82 -14.08
CA TYR A 64 -1.80 10.03 -14.46
C TYR A 64 -0.52 10.88 -14.50
N GLN A 65 -0.55 12.02 -15.20
CA GLN A 65 0.59 12.91 -15.35
C GLN A 65 1.03 13.48 -14.00
N GLN A 66 0.08 13.91 -13.18
CA GLN A 66 0.37 14.43 -11.85
C GLN A 66 1.03 13.37 -10.96
N LEU A 67 0.43 12.18 -10.83
CA LEU A 67 0.96 11.12 -9.97
C LEU A 67 2.31 10.60 -10.46
N SER A 68 2.50 10.46 -11.77
CA SER A 68 3.78 10.02 -12.34
C SER A 68 4.88 11.07 -12.18
N ASN A 69 4.60 12.35 -12.40
CA ASN A 69 5.58 13.43 -12.20
C ASN A 69 6.00 13.53 -10.73
N GLN A 70 5.04 13.53 -9.80
CA GLN A 70 5.33 13.56 -8.37
C GLN A 70 6.21 12.37 -7.93
N MET A 71 5.92 11.17 -8.44
CA MET A 71 6.74 9.97 -8.16
C MET A 71 8.18 10.15 -8.64
N LEU A 72 8.37 10.55 -9.91
CA LEU A 72 9.71 10.68 -10.50
C LEU A 72 10.52 11.80 -9.86
N GLU A 73 9.91 12.96 -9.59
CA GLU A 73 10.56 14.09 -8.93
C GLU A 73 11.05 13.71 -7.54
N ARG A 74 10.19 13.04 -6.75
CA ARG A 74 10.53 12.62 -5.39
C ARG A 74 11.57 11.52 -5.40
N TYR A 75 11.43 10.53 -6.28
CA TYR A 75 12.45 9.50 -6.51
C TYR A 75 13.82 10.11 -6.76
N GLN A 76 13.93 11.03 -7.73
CA GLN A 76 15.20 11.66 -8.09
C GLN A 76 15.76 12.50 -6.94
N SER A 77 14.90 13.23 -6.21
CA SER A 77 15.31 14.02 -5.05
C SER A 77 15.93 13.17 -3.95
N TYR A 78 15.26 12.09 -3.55
CA TYR A 78 15.73 11.19 -2.50
C TYR A 78 16.96 10.38 -2.93
N LYS A 79 17.00 9.93 -4.20
CA LYS A 79 18.17 9.27 -4.78
C LYS A 79 19.42 10.16 -4.72
N ARG A 80 19.29 11.45 -5.06
CA ARG A 80 20.43 12.40 -5.09
C ARG A 80 21.11 12.56 -3.73
N ILE A 81 20.35 12.45 -2.64
CA ILE A 81 20.85 12.55 -1.27
C ILE A 81 21.07 11.18 -0.60
N ASN A 82 20.92 10.09 -1.36
CA ASN A 82 21.01 8.71 -0.88
C ASN A 82 20.07 8.39 0.31
N ASP A 83 18.87 8.99 0.32
CA ASP A 83 17.87 8.82 1.38
C ASP A 83 16.77 7.84 0.93
N ILE A 84 17.10 6.55 0.96
CA ILE A 84 16.22 5.46 0.54
C ILE A 84 14.98 5.38 1.46
N ASP A 85 15.18 5.51 2.77
CA ASP A 85 14.10 5.45 3.76
C ASP A 85 13.12 6.61 3.59
N GLY A 86 13.61 7.81 3.30
CA GLY A 86 12.78 8.97 2.96
C GLY A 86 11.92 8.72 1.73
N PHE A 87 12.45 8.10 0.68
CA PHE A 87 11.66 7.71 -0.48
C PHE A 87 10.57 6.68 -0.13
N ILE A 88 10.92 5.65 0.66
CA ILE A 88 9.97 4.62 1.09
C ILE A 88 8.84 5.24 1.92
N LEU A 89 9.18 6.11 2.86
CA LEU A 89 8.20 6.81 3.69
C LEU A 89 7.29 7.69 2.83
N TYR A 90 7.84 8.49 1.92
CA TYR A 90 7.06 9.31 0.99
C TYR A 90 6.10 8.44 0.16
N ARG A 91 6.60 7.35 -0.46
CA ARG A 91 5.79 6.44 -1.28
C ARG A 91 4.63 5.88 -0.47
N ASN A 92 4.88 5.41 0.74
CA ASN A 92 3.88 4.74 1.57
C ASN A 92 2.85 5.70 2.18
N SER A 93 3.28 6.87 2.64
CA SER A 93 2.44 7.79 3.43
C SER A 93 1.76 8.88 2.61
N GLN A 94 2.30 9.22 1.43
CA GLN A 94 1.75 10.29 0.60
C GLN A 94 1.29 9.77 -0.76
N TRP A 95 2.21 9.16 -1.52
CA TRP A 95 1.90 8.81 -2.91
C TRP A 95 0.91 7.64 -3.02
N THR A 96 1.09 6.56 -2.24
CA THR A 96 0.23 5.38 -2.32
C THR A 96 -1.22 5.70 -1.95
N PRO A 97 -1.53 6.43 -0.86
CA PRO A 97 -2.90 6.84 -0.56
C PRO A 97 -3.54 7.65 -1.70
N ALA A 98 -2.84 8.68 -2.22
CA ALA A 98 -3.34 9.50 -3.32
C ALA A 98 -3.59 8.69 -4.60
N TYR A 99 -2.68 7.78 -4.94
CA TYR A 99 -2.87 6.86 -6.05
C TYR A 99 -4.06 5.92 -5.83
N MET A 100 -4.20 5.34 -4.63
CA MET A 100 -5.26 4.38 -4.32
C MET A 100 -6.66 5.00 -4.40
N GLU A 101 -6.82 6.24 -3.92
CA GLU A 101 -8.08 6.98 -4.04
C GLU A 101 -8.55 7.06 -5.50
N LYS A 102 -7.66 7.48 -6.40
CA LYS A 102 -7.94 7.57 -7.84
C LYS A 102 -8.11 6.20 -8.49
N LYS A 103 -7.26 5.24 -8.13
CA LYS A 103 -7.32 3.87 -8.62
C LYS A 103 -8.68 3.25 -8.36
N GLU A 104 -9.20 3.38 -7.15
CA GLU A 104 -10.51 2.83 -6.79
C GLU A 104 -11.64 3.45 -7.61
N GLN A 105 -11.62 4.77 -7.81
CA GLN A 105 -12.59 5.46 -8.65
C GLN A 105 -12.54 4.94 -10.09
N TYR A 106 -11.36 4.85 -10.70
CA TYR A 106 -11.20 4.41 -12.09
C TYR A 106 -11.42 2.90 -12.27
N GLN A 107 -11.11 2.10 -11.26
CA GLN A 107 -11.42 0.68 -11.28
C GLN A 107 -12.93 0.43 -11.19
N ARG A 108 -13.67 1.22 -10.39
CA ARG A 108 -15.14 1.17 -10.38
C ARG A 108 -15.72 1.59 -11.73
N LEU A 109 -15.25 2.69 -12.32
CA LEU A 109 -15.64 3.14 -13.65
C LEU A 109 -15.40 2.05 -14.71
N LEU A 110 -14.19 1.46 -14.74
CA LEU A 110 -13.84 0.38 -15.65
C LEU A 110 -14.73 -0.85 -15.48
N HIS A 111 -15.03 -1.21 -14.23
CA HIS A 111 -15.87 -2.36 -13.93
C HIS A 111 -17.31 -2.15 -14.38
N GLN A 112 -17.90 -0.99 -14.04
CA GLN A 112 -19.30 -0.68 -14.33
C GLN A 112 -19.56 -0.47 -15.83
N GLN A 113 -18.57 0.07 -16.56
CA GLN A 113 -18.76 0.53 -17.95
C GLN A 113 -17.77 -0.12 -18.92
N LYS A 114 -17.35 -1.36 -18.60
CA LYS A 114 -16.41 -2.14 -19.40
C LYS A 114 -16.77 -2.17 -20.89
N ALA A 115 -18.04 -2.44 -21.22
CA ALA A 115 -18.47 -2.53 -22.62
C ALA A 115 -18.28 -1.21 -23.39
N TYR A 116 -18.56 -0.07 -22.74
CA TYR A 116 -18.35 1.25 -23.34
C TYR A 116 -16.86 1.51 -23.53
N ILE A 117 -16.06 1.35 -22.47
CA ILE A 117 -14.61 1.61 -22.48
C ILE A 117 -13.89 0.80 -23.56
N TYR A 118 -14.20 -0.48 -23.71
CA TYR A 118 -13.58 -1.34 -24.72
C TYR A 118 -14.05 -0.99 -26.14
N ARG A 119 -15.35 -0.67 -26.32
CA ARG A 119 -15.87 -0.25 -27.64
C ARG A 119 -15.21 1.04 -28.13
N HIS A 120 -14.90 1.94 -27.20
CA HIS A 120 -14.26 3.23 -27.47
C HIS A 120 -12.73 3.20 -27.33
N GLN A 121 -12.12 2.01 -27.18
CA GLN A 121 -10.65 1.81 -27.10
C GLN A 121 -9.96 2.64 -26.00
N LEU A 122 -10.69 2.87 -24.90
CA LEU A 122 -10.19 3.62 -23.73
C LEU A 122 -9.45 2.71 -22.74
N ASP A 123 -9.54 1.39 -22.88
CA ASP A 123 -8.96 0.39 -21.99
C ASP A 123 -7.45 0.58 -21.77
N GLY A 124 -6.70 0.95 -22.82
CA GLY A 124 -5.27 1.23 -22.71
C GLY A 124 -4.93 2.37 -21.75
N LEU A 125 -5.80 3.38 -21.60
CA LEU A 125 -5.62 4.47 -20.64
C LEU A 125 -5.78 3.97 -19.20
N PHE A 126 -6.79 3.15 -18.95
CA PHE A 126 -7.01 2.54 -17.64
C PHE A 126 -5.86 1.61 -17.26
N ASP A 127 -5.41 0.74 -18.17
CA ASP A 127 -4.32 -0.19 -17.90
C ASP A 127 -3.02 0.55 -17.54
N ARG A 128 -2.70 1.64 -18.23
CA ARG A 128 -1.53 2.48 -17.89
C ARG A 128 -1.68 3.14 -16.52
N PHE A 129 -2.86 3.67 -16.21
CA PHE A 129 -3.14 4.20 -14.87
C PHE A 129 -2.94 3.13 -13.78
N MET A 130 -3.50 1.93 -13.98
CA MET A 130 -3.39 0.83 -13.01
C MET A 130 -1.94 0.35 -12.85
N ASN A 131 -1.12 0.43 -13.90
CA ASN A 131 0.28 0.02 -13.86
C ASN A 131 1.21 0.98 -13.11
N LEU A 132 0.79 2.21 -12.78
CA LEU A 132 1.61 3.17 -12.03
C LEU A 132 2.14 2.59 -10.71
N GLN A 133 1.33 1.80 -9.99
CA GLN A 133 1.75 1.18 -8.73
C GLN A 133 2.94 0.24 -8.91
N LYS A 134 2.94 -0.53 -10.01
CA LYS A 134 4.02 -1.47 -10.33
C LYS A 134 5.31 -0.71 -10.63
N LEU A 135 5.23 0.38 -11.39
CA LEU A 135 6.40 1.20 -11.70
C LEU A 135 6.97 1.89 -10.45
N ALA A 136 6.10 2.41 -9.58
CA ALA A 136 6.52 2.96 -8.28
C ALA A 136 7.20 1.91 -7.39
N LEU A 137 6.74 0.66 -7.43
CA LEU A 137 7.37 -0.45 -6.72
C LEU A 137 8.75 -0.81 -7.31
N HIS A 138 8.89 -0.83 -8.63
CA HIS A 138 10.18 -1.07 -9.29
C HIS A 138 11.21 0.01 -8.92
N LEU A 139 10.80 1.28 -8.86
CA LEU A 139 11.68 2.36 -8.37
C LEU A 139 12.09 2.15 -6.90
N LYS A 140 11.17 1.70 -6.04
CA LYS A 140 11.50 1.36 -4.65
C LYS A 140 12.59 0.29 -4.59
N HIS A 141 12.40 -0.81 -5.31
CA HIS A 141 13.36 -1.91 -5.32
C HIS A 141 14.68 -1.50 -5.98
N SER A 142 14.66 -0.68 -7.04
CA SER A 142 15.91 -0.23 -7.66
C SER A 142 16.80 0.57 -6.72
N LEU A 143 16.19 1.37 -5.82
CA LEU A 143 16.94 2.07 -4.78
C LEU A 143 17.42 1.12 -3.67
N GLN A 144 16.53 0.28 -3.15
CA GLN A 144 16.85 -0.62 -2.04
C GLN A 144 17.94 -1.63 -2.40
N ASP A 145 17.86 -2.19 -3.61
CA ASP A 145 18.74 -3.25 -4.07
C ASP A 145 19.94 -2.71 -4.86
N SER A 146 20.05 -1.37 -4.99
CA SER A 146 21.06 -0.70 -5.81
C SER A 146 21.12 -1.25 -7.25
N ASP A 147 19.96 -1.48 -7.86
CA ASP A 147 19.80 -2.09 -9.18
C ASP A 147 19.59 -1.01 -10.27
N PRO A 148 20.65 -0.58 -10.98
CA PRO A 148 20.55 0.46 -12.00
C PRO A 148 19.79 -0.01 -13.25
N GLU A 149 19.72 -1.32 -13.50
CA GLU A 149 19.01 -1.86 -14.66
C GLU A 149 17.51 -1.83 -14.43
N LEU A 150 17.05 -2.20 -13.23
CA LEU A 150 15.66 -2.06 -12.83
C LEU A 150 15.21 -0.60 -12.83
N GLU A 151 16.07 0.32 -12.39
CA GLU A 151 15.81 1.76 -12.49
C GLU A 151 15.63 2.19 -13.95
N ARG A 152 16.58 1.86 -14.82
CA ARG A 152 16.55 2.23 -16.24
C ARG A 152 15.28 1.71 -16.92
N GLN A 153 14.89 0.46 -16.63
CA GLN A 153 13.66 -0.13 -17.15
C GLN A 153 12.41 0.59 -16.65
N ALA A 154 12.34 0.89 -15.35
CA ALA A 154 11.21 1.60 -14.76
C ALA A 154 11.08 3.03 -15.34
N MET A 155 12.19 3.76 -15.45
CA MET A 155 12.25 5.10 -16.03
C MET A 155 11.80 5.10 -17.49
N LYS A 156 12.37 4.22 -18.32
CA LYS A 156 11.96 4.05 -19.71
C LYS A 156 10.46 3.78 -19.82
N ARG A 157 9.93 2.93 -18.94
CA ARG A 157 8.50 2.59 -18.96
C ARG A 157 7.61 3.77 -18.54
N PHE A 158 8.03 4.58 -17.56
CA PHE A 158 7.34 5.83 -17.24
C PHE A 158 7.27 6.77 -18.45
N ASP A 159 8.38 6.93 -19.19
CA ASP A 159 8.41 7.80 -20.36
C ASP A 159 7.50 7.28 -21.49
N GLU A 160 7.56 5.98 -21.78
CA GLU A 160 6.67 5.33 -22.75
C GLU A 160 5.20 5.47 -22.38
N ASP A 161 4.85 5.23 -21.11
CA ASP A 161 3.47 5.34 -20.64
C ASP A 161 2.99 6.81 -20.64
N LYS A 162 3.84 7.79 -20.27
CA LYS A 162 3.50 9.22 -20.37
C LYS A 162 3.20 9.64 -21.80
N GLN A 163 4.04 9.23 -22.76
CA GLN A 163 3.82 9.53 -24.17
C GLN A 163 2.52 8.91 -24.67
N ALA A 164 2.27 7.64 -24.35
CA ALA A 164 1.08 6.95 -24.79
C ALA A 164 -0.21 7.49 -24.14
N VAL A 165 -0.16 7.90 -22.87
CA VAL A 165 -1.28 8.56 -22.19
C VAL A 165 -1.59 9.92 -22.82
N ALA A 166 -0.58 10.68 -23.24
CA ALA A 166 -0.79 11.98 -23.89
C ALA A 166 -1.50 11.88 -25.24
N LEU A 167 -1.47 10.73 -25.92
CA LEU A 167 -2.17 10.50 -27.20
C LEU A 167 -3.70 10.39 -27.07
N TYR A 168 -4.23 10.37 -25.84
CA TYR A 168 -5.67 10.37 -25.59
C TYR A 168 -6.30 11.78 -25.57
N LEU A 169 -5.47 12.83 -25.66
CA LEU A 169 -5.89 14.24 -25.77
C LEU A 169 -5.82 14.69 -27.23
#